data_AF-A0A940R9F2-F1
#
_entry.id   AF-A0A940R9F2-F1
#
_cell.length_a   1.000
_cell.length_b   1.000
_cell.length_c   1.000
_cell.angle_alpha   90.00
_cell.angle_beta   90.00
_cell.angle_gamma   90.00
#
_symmetry.space_group_name_H-M   'P 1'
#
loop_
_entity.id
_entity.type
_entity.pdbx_description
1 polymer ?
#
loop_
_entity_poly.entity_id
_entity_poly.type
_entity_poly.pdbx_seq_one_letter_code
_entity_poly.pdbx_strand_id
1 'polypeptide(L)'
;MKRLLLLAFAMTMGLRANAASVSGDEFVSHFVAQMNRRLVYMNQDRIMERKRPYCTGLNESQIALITQIVEENPEQSSAEFLDKLAPELKCYPIFFPPAKREGWGILFNTKAYWMDIDLILATLKDLRQGHNVDTRIKLLESF
;
A
#
# COMPACT_ATOMS: atom_id res chain seq x y z
N MET A 1 -10.30 -55.20 -4.92
CA MET A 1 -9.83 -54.08 -5.78
C MET A 1 -10.69 -52.82 -5.58
N LYS A 2 -10.67 -52.18 -4.41
CA LYS A 2 -11.49 -50.97 -4.12
C LYS A 2 -10.80 -49.95 -3.21
N ARG A 3 -9.46 -49.96 -3.12
CA ARG A 3 -8.70 -49.06 -2.24
C ARG A 3 -7.62 -48.23 -2.95
N LEU A 4 -7.57 -48.27 -4.28
CA LEU A 4 -6.58 -47.55 -5.08
C LEU A 4 -7.07 -46.19 -5.64
N LEU A 5 -8.34 -45.83 -5.45
CA LEU A 5 -8.91 -44.60 -6.03
C LEU A 5 -8.94 -43.39 -5.07
N LEU A 6 -8.56 -43.55 -3.80
CA LEU A 6 -8.58 -42.45 -2.82
C LEU A 6 -7.27 -41.65 -2.74
N LEU A 7 -6.22 -42.08 -3.44
CA LEU A 7 -4.93 -41.38 -3.50
C LEU A 7 -4.83 -40.35 -4.62
N ALA A 8 -5.82 -40.27 -5.52
CA ALA A 8 -5.83 -39.26 -6.59
C ALA A 8 -6.45 -37.91 -6.16
N PHE A 9 -7.24 -37.88 -5.09
CA PHE A 9 -7.90 -36.65 -4.62
C PHE A 9 -7.11 -35.84 -3.58
N ALA A 10 -6.05 -36.42 -3.00
CA ALA A 10 -5.17 -35.71 -2.06
C ALA A 10 -4.06 -34.92 -2.76
N MET A 11 -3.85 -35.11 -4.07
CA MET A 11 -2.82 -34.40 -4.84
C MET A 11 -3.29 -33.08 -5.47
N THR A 12 -4.56 -32.69 -5.30
CA THR A 12 -5.06 -31.38 -5.77
C THR A 12 -5.13 -30.31 -4.69
N MET A 13 -5.01 -30.66 -3.40
CA MET A 13 -4.84 -29.69 -2.31
C MET A 13 -3.37 -29.30 -2.06
N GLY A 14 -2.47 -29.76 -2.93
CA GLY A 14 -1.04 -29.47 -2.91
C GLY A 14 -0.61 -28.33 -3.85
N LEU A 15 -1.56 -27.61 -4.46
CA LEU A 15 -1.28 -26.27 -4.97
C LEU A 15 -1.09 -25.37 -3.75
N ARG A 16 0.11 -25.47 -3.14
CA ARG A 16 0.77 -24.26 -2.66
C ARG A 16 0.61 -23.29 -3.82
N ALA A 17 -0.18 -22.24 -3.61
CA ALA A 17 -0.17 -21.09 -4.48
C ALA A 17 1.30 -20.73 -4.62
N ASN A 18 1.91 -21.14 -5.73
CA ASN A 18 3.10 -20.50 -6.21
C ASN A 18 2.60 -19.08 -6.40
N ALA A 19 2.95 -18.19 -5.48
CA ALA A 19 2.70 -16.76 -5.58
C ALA A 19 3.39 -16.35 -6.89
N ALA A 20 2.65 -16.43 -7.99
CA ALA A 20 3.12 -16.00 -9.28
C ALA A 20 3.28 -14.49 -9.12
N SER A 21 4.50 -13.99 -9.28
CA SER A 21 4.76 -12.56 -9.17
C SER A 21 3.79 -11.83 -10.08
N VAL A 22 2.98 -10.95 -9.50
CA VAL A 22 2.03 -10.14 -10.25
C VAL A 22 2.81 -9.13 -11.09
N SER A 23 2.30 -8.75 -12.27
CA SER A 23 2.96 -7.72 -13.07
C SER A 23 2.95 -6.37 -12.35
N GLY A 24 3.93 -5.51 -12.62
CA GLY A 24 3.99 -4.16 -12.03
C GLY A 24 2.71 -3.37 -12.31
N ASP A 25 2.20 -3.40 -13.54
CA ASP A 25 0.97 -2.71 -13.94
C ASP A 25 -0.27 -3.21 -13.19
N GLU A 26 -0.39 -4.53 -13.03
CA GLU A 26 -1.50 -5.14 -12.31
C GLU A 26 -1.44 -4.77 -10.81
N PHE A 27 -0.24 -4.80 -10.22
CA PHE A 27 -0.03 -4.33 -8.85
C PHE A 27 -0.44 -2.86 -8.70
N VAL A 28 0.03 -1.97 -9.57
CA VAL A 28 -0.28 -0.53 -9.52
C VAL A 28 -1.79 -0.31 -9.62
N SER A 29 -2.46 -0.95 -10.58
CA SER A 29 -3.90 -0.86 -10.78
C SER A 29 -4.68 -1.25 -9.52
N HIS A 30 -4.36 -2.42 -8.95
CA HIS A 30 -5.02 -2.91 -7.73
C HIS A 30 -4.70 -2.03 -6.50
N PHE A 31 -3.45 -1.61 -6.36
CA PHE A 31 -3.02 -0.75 -5.26
C PHE A 31 -3.72 0.61 -5.28
N VAL A 32 -3.77 1.28 -6.43
CA VAL A 32 -4.46 2.57 -6.61
C VAL A 32 -5.96 2.42 -6.35
N ALA A 33 -6.59 1.36 -6.85
CA ALA A 33 -8.01 1.10 -6.62
C ALA A 33 -8.33 0.91 -5.12
N GLN A 34 -7.54 0.10 -4.40
CA GLN A 34 -7.76 -0.10 -2.97
C GLN A 34 -7.44 1.15 -2.14
N MET A 35 -6.40 1.90 -2.51
CA MET A 35 -6.06 3.14 -1.83
C MET A 35 -7.20 4.17 -1.96
N ASN A 36 -7.72 4.37 -3.16
CA ASN A 36 -8.87 5.25 -3.40
C ASN A 36 -10.10 4.79 -2.61
N ARG A 37 -10.37 3.48 -2.56
CA ARG A 37 -11.46 2.93 -1.75
C ARG A 37 -11.28 3.24 -0.25
N ARG A 38 -10.06 3.07 0.29
CA ARG A 38 -9.74 3.41 1.68
C ARG A 38 -9.91 4.89 1.98
N LEU A 39 -9.51 5.76 1.06
CA LEU A 39 -9.67 7.21 1.20
C LEU A 39 -11.15 7.61 1.34
N VAL A 40 -12.06 6.94 0.63
CA VAL A 40 -13.51 7.16 0.79
C VAL A 40 -13.95 6.85 2.23
N TYR A 41 -13.66 5.65 2.73
CA TYR A 41 -14.06 5.26 4.09
C TYR A 41 -13.41 6.14 5.17
N MET A 42 -12.11 6.41 5.03
CA MET A 42 -11.40 7.26 5.99
C MET A 42 -11.95 8.68 6.01
N ASN A 43 -12.36 9.24 4.87
CA ASN A 43 -13.00 10.55 4.83
C ASN A 43 -14.41 10.53 5.43
N GLN A 44 -15.18 9.46 5.24
CA GLN A 44 -16.49 9.30 5.89
C GLN A 44 -16.35 9.33 7.42
N ASP A 45 -15.45 8.53 7.98
CA ASP A 45 -15.19 8.49 9.43
C ASP A 45 -14.75 9.86 9.95
N ARG A 46 -13.84 10.52 9.23
CA ARG A 46 -13.34 11.85 9.62
C ARG A 46 -14.45 12.90 9.62
N ILE A 47 -15.33 12.90 8.63
CA ILE A 47 -16.48 13.81 8.56
C ILE A 47 -17.42 13.56 9.74
N MET A 48 -17.70 12.30 10.06
CA MET A 48 -18.52 11.94 11.24
C MET A 48 -17.89 12.44 12.55
N GLU A 49 -16.56 12.39 12.66
CA GLU A 49 -15.80 12.92 13.80
C GLU A 49 -15.58 14.45 13.75
N ARG A 50 -16.20 15.17 12.80
CA ARG A 50 -16.01 16.62 12.56
C ARG A 50 -14.55 17.02 12.29
N LYS A 51 -13.75 16.09 11.78
CA LYS A 51 -12.38 16.32 11.31
C LYS A 51 -12.40 16.73 9.83
N ARG A 52 -11.40 17.51 9.41
CA ARG A 52 -11.24 17.87 8.00
C ARG A 52 -11.01 16.62 7.13
N PRO A 53 -11.57 16.54 5.92
CA PRO A 53 -11.23 15.49 4.96
C PRO A 53 -9.72 15.46 4.69
N TYR A 54 -9.23 14.26 4.38
CA TYR A 54 -7.90 14.01 3.84
C TYR A 54 -7.89 14.22 2.31
N CYS A 55 -7.00 13.57 1.56
CA CYS A 55 -7.15 13.51 0.10
C CYS A 55 -8.43 12.75 -0.27
N THR A 56 -9.11 13.24 -1.31
CA THR A 56 -10.37 12.64 -1.81
C THR A 56 -10.12 11.47 -2.76
N GLY A 57 -8.87 11.30 -3.18
CA GLY A 57 -8.38 10.27 -4.10
C GLY A 57 -6.96 10.59 -4.53
N LEU A 58 -6.30 9.63 -5.17
CA LEU A 58 -5.01 9.82 -5.82
C LEU A 58 -5.17 10.61 -7.12
N ASN A 59 -4.33 11.62 -7.31
CA ASN A 59 -4.23 12.36 -8.57
C ASN A 59 -3.23 11.70 -9.54
N GLU A 60 -3.19 12.17 -10.78
CA GLU A 60 -2.33 11.63 -11.84
C GLU A 60 -0.85 11.62 -11.47
N SER A 61 -0.36 12.66 -10.79
CA SER A 61 1.05 12.74 -10.36
C SER A 61 1.39 11.69 -9.29
N GLN A 62 0.48 11.42 -8.36
CA GLN A 62 0.65 10.38 -7.35
C GLN A 62 0.59 8.98 -7.97
N ILE A 63 -0.29 8.77 -8.95
CA ILE A 63 -0.37 7.50 -9.68
C ILE A 63 0.92 7.27 -10.47
N ALA A 64 1.40 8.29 -11.20
CA ALA A 64 2.65 8.22 -11.95
C ALA A 64 3.87 7.94 -11.04
N LEU A 65 3.91 8.55 -9.85
CA LEU A 65 4.93 8.26 -8.85
C LEU A 65 4.89 6.79 -8.41
N ILE A 66 3.71 6.23 -8.13
CA ILE A 66 3.57 4.82 -7.73
C ILE A 66 4.06 3.91 -8.87
N THR A 67 3.65 4.19 -10.11
CA THR A 67 4.11 3.46 -11.30
C THR A 67 5.63 3.50 -11.41
N GLN A 68 6.22 4.69 -11.33
CA GLN A 68 7.68 4.88 -11.41
C GLN A 68 8.41 4.08 -10.34
N ILE A 69 7.97 4.16 -9.07
CA ILE A 69 8.61 3.43 -7.97
C ILE A 69 8.61 1.92 -8.24
N VAL A 70 7.49 1.37 -8.73
CA VAL A 70 7.33 -0.06 -9.02
C VAL A 70 8.20 -0.49 -10.21
N GLU A 71 8.21 0.29 -11.29
CA GLU A 71 8.99 0.01 -12.50
C GLU A 71 10.51 0.10 -12.28
N GLU A 72 10.96 1.05 -11.45
CA GLU A 72 12.38 1.24 -11.15
C GLU A 72 13.02 0.03 -10.45
N ASN A 73 12.24 -0.69 -9.62
CA ASN A 73 12.73 -1.87 -8.92
C ASN A 73 11.60 -2.90 -8.67
N PRO A 74 11.36 -3.82 -9.61
CA PRO A 74 10.36 -4.89 -9.45
C PRO A 74 10.66 -5.85 -8.29
N GLU A 75 11.94 -5.96 -7.91
CA GLU A 75 12.42 -6.84 -6.85
C GLU A 75 12.37 -6.18 -5.47
N GLN A 76 11.91 -4.93 -5.38
CA GLN A 76 11.90 -4.19 -4.12
C GLN A 76 11.00 -4.86 -3.08
N SER A 77 11.38 -4.72 -1.82
CA SER A 77 10.54 -5.18 -0.71
C SER A 77 9.36 -4.22 -0.44
N SER A 78 8.36 -4.70 0.31
CA SER A 78 7.29 -3.80 0.80
C SER A 78 7.82 -2.66 1.67
N ALA A 79 8.95 -2.86 2.38
CA ALA A 79 9.62 -1.81 3.16
C ALA A 79 10.16 -0.70 2.25
N GLU A 80 10.92 -1.09 1.22
CA GLU A 80 11.54 -0.15 0.28
C GLU A 80 10.49 0.65 -0.49
N PHE A 81 9.40 -0.02 -0.89
CA PHE A 81 8.26 0.64 -1.51
C PHE A 81 7.63 1.69 -0.58
N LEU A 82 7.39 1.35 0.69
CA LEU A 82 6.85 2.27 1.69
C LEU A 82 7.79 3.47 1.91
N ASP A 83 9.09 3.21 2.08
CA ASP A 83 10.10 4.25 2.35
C ASP A 83 10.22 5.24 1.18
N LYS A 84 10.03 4.78 -0.06
CA LYS A 84 9.98 5.64 -1.25
C LYS A 84 8.67 6.42 -1.38
N LEU A 85 7.53 5.76 -1.14
CA LEU A 85 6.22 6.35 -1.42
C LEU A 85 5.75 7.30 -0.31
N ALA A 86 5.91 6.94 0.96
CA ALA A 86 5.35 7.68 2.08
C ALA A 86 5.79 9.16 2.18
N PRO A 87 7.06 9.52 1.92
CA PRO A 87 7.49 10.92 1.94
C PRO A 87 6.89 11.76 0.80
N GLU A 88 6.53 11.11 -0.30
CA GLU A 88 6.14 11.77 -1.55
C GLU A 88 4.63 11.75 -1.82
N LEU A 89 3.87 10.85 -1.18
CA LEU A 89 2.42 10.73 -1.37
C LEU A 89 1.69 12.02 -1.01
N LYS A 90 2.07 12.70 0.08
CA LYS A 90 1.63 14.07 0.44
C LYS A 90 0.12 14.29 0.33
N CYS A 91 -0.69 13.35 0.81
CA CYS A 91 -2.15 13.46 0.70
C CYS A 91 -2.73 14.57 1.62
N TYR A 92 -1.96 15.06 2.59
CA TYR A 92 -2.30 16.29 3.33
C TYR A 92 -1.68 17.50 2.62
N PRO A 93 -2.47 18.53 2.30
CA PRO A 93 -1.90 19.82 1.94
C PRO A 93 -1.01 20.35 3.08
N ILE A 94 0.25 20.67 2.76
CA ILE A 94 1.18 21.35 3.66
C ILE A 94 0.68 22.79 3.82
N PHE A 95 -0.20 23.02 4.79
CA PHE A 95 -0.80 24.34 5.03
C PHE A 95 0.15 25.33 5.73
N PHE A 96 1.19 24.84 6.38
CA PHE A 96 2.25 25.67 6.94
C PHE A 96 3.56 25.28 6.25
N PRO A 97 4.23 26.21 5.53
CA PRO A 97 5.62 25.97 5.16
C PRO A 97 6.37 25.58 6.44
N PRO A 98 7.29 24.60 6.38
CA PRO A 98 8.03 24.20 7.57
C PRO A 98 8.59 25.45 8.22
N ALA A 99 8.21 25.70 9.47
CA ALA A 99 8.69 26.86 10.20
C ALA A 99 10.21 26.74 10.25
N LYS A 100 10.93 27.50 9.42
CA LYS A 100 12.38 27.68 9.52
C LYS A 100 12.65 28.48 10.80
N ARG A 101 12.49 27.85 11.95
CA ARG A 101 13.09 28.34 13.18
C ARG A 101 14.55 27.92 13.13
N GLU A 102 15.43 28.89 12.94
CA GLU A 102 16.87 28.71 13.10
C GLU A 102 17.12 28.02 14.45
N GLY A 103 17.62 26.79 14.41
CA GLY A 103 18.09 26.06 15.59
C GLY A 103 17.42 24.72 15.89
N TRP A 104 16.24 24.40 15.35
CA TRP A 104 15.60 23.10 15.58
C TRP A 104 15.01 22.56 14.27
N GLY A 105 15.31 21.30 13.97
CA GLY A 105 15.08 20.66 12.66
C GLY A 105 13.68 20.89 12.07
N ILE A 106 13.62 20.84 10.74
CA ILE A 106 12.41 20.98 9.93
C ILE A 106 11.27 20.18 10.59
N LEU A 107 10.30 20.88 11.19
CA LEU A 107 9.07 20.26 11.69
C LEU A 107 8.24 19.85 10.48
N PHE A 108 8.57 18.69 9.90
CA PHE A 108 7.68 18.01 8.98
C PHE A 108 6.35 17.78 9.71
N ASN A 109 5.23 17.90 8.99
CA ASN A 109 3.91 17.60 9.54
C ASN A 109 3.81 16.09 9.83
N THR A 110 4.39 15.67 10.96
CA THR A 110 4.57 14.27 11.35
C THR A 110 3.25 13.51 11.33
N LYS A 111 2.15 14.16 11.72
CA LYS A 111 0.81 13.57 11.69
C LYS A 111 0.34 13.25 10.28
N ALA A 112 0.60 14.13 9.31
CA ALA A 112 0.26 13.87 7.91
C ALA A 112 1.07 12.69 7.36
N TYR A 113 2.36 12.68 7.65
CA TYR A 113 3.27 11.62 7.26
C TYR A 113 2.87 10.24 7.83
N TRP A 114 2.47 10.18 9.10
CA TRP A 114 1.96 8.93 9.70
C TRP A 114 0.66 8.45 9.05
N MET A 115 -0.23 9.37 8.64
CA MET A 115 -1.45 8.98 7.94
C MET A 115 -1.18 8.44 6.53
N ASP A 116 -0.16 8.95 5.84
CA ASP A 116 0.30 8.38 4.56
C ASP A 116 0.87 6.97 4.77
N ILE A 117 1.72 6.78 5.79
CA ILE A 117 2.25 5.45 6.15
C ILE A 117 1.10 4.47 6.45
N ASP A 118 0.16 4.86 7.31
CA ASP A 118 -0.97 4.02 7.70
C ASP A 118 -1.83 3.66 6.48
N LEU A 119 -2.08 4.61 5.59
CA LEU A 119 -2.82 4.37 4.35
C LEU A 119 -2.10 3.36 3.45
N ILE A 120 -0.80 3.51 3.23
CA ILE A 120 0.00 2.60 2.40
C ILE A 120 0.03 1.19 3.01
N LEU A 121 0.39 1.06 4.29
CA LEU A 121 0.46 -0.23 4.97
C LEU A 121 -0.89 -0.94 5.01
N ALA A 122 -1.96 -0.21 5.29
CA ALA A 122 -3.29 -0.79 5.31
C ALA A 122 -3.76 -1.20 3.90
N THR A 123 -3.34 -0.48 2.86
CA THR A 123 -3.60 -0.84 1.45
C THR A 123 -2.85 -2.13 1.10
N LEU A 124 -1.55 -2.23 1.39
CA LEU A 124 -0.76 -3.44 1.20
C LEU A 124 -1.35 -4.64 1.94
N LYS A 125 -1.85 -4.42 3.17
CA LYS A 125 -2.55 -5.45 3.95
C LYS A 125 -3.83 -5.94 3.26
N ASP A 126 -4.60 -5.07 2.63
CA ASP A 126 -5.84 -5.46 1.92
C ASP A 126 -5.56 -6.28 0.67
N LEU A 127 -4.53 -5.91 -0.09
CA LEU A 127 -4.09 -6.70 -1.25
C LEU A 127 -3.69 -8.11 -0.83
N ARG A 128 -3.14 -8.24 0.38
CA ARG A 128 -2.79 -9.51 1.04
C ARG A 128 -3.95 -10.24 1.70
N GLN A 129 -5.19 -9.93 1.34
CA GLN A 129 -6.39 -10.53 1.94
C GLN A 129 -6.44 -10.39 3.47
N GLY A 130 -5.84 -9.33 4.03
CA GLY A 130 -5.83 -9.05 5.46
C GLY A 130 -4.66 -9.66 6.24
N HIS A 131 -3.76 -10.42 5.60
CA HIS A 131 -2.55 -10.91 6.24
C HIS A 131 -1.58 -9.75 6.55
N ASN A 132 -0.90 -9.81 7.69
CA ASN A 132 0.07 -8.78 8.06
C ASN A 132 1.18 -8.65 7.00
N VAL A 133 1.59 -7.41 6.72
CA VAL A 133 2.67 -7.12 5.78
C VAL A 133 3.99 -7.55 6.41
N ASP A 134 4.56 -8.68 5.96
CA ASP A 134 5.99 -8.93 6.18
C ASP A 134 6.77 -8.04 5.22
N THR A 135 7.40 -7.02 5.81
CA THR A 135 8.09 -5.95 5.09
C THR A 135 9.32 -6.42 4.32
N ARG A 136 9.78 -7.66 4.54
CA ARG A 136 10.94 -8.28 3.88
C ARG A 136 10.59 -9.05 2.62
N ILE A 137 9.30 -9.29 2.35
CA ILE A 137 8.86 -9.99 1.15
C ILE A 137 8.87 -9.00 -0.03
N LYS A 138 9.24 -9.48 -1.21
CA LYS A 138 9.19 -8.69 -2.44
C LYS A 138 7.77 -8.20 -2.68
N LEU A 139 7.64 -6.96 -3.13
CA LEU A 139 6.37 -6.28 -3.32
C LEU A 139 5.41 -7.08 -4.22
N LEU A 140 5.91 -7.54 -5.36
CA LEU A 140 5.11 -8.24 -6.37
C LEU A 140 4.82 -9.72 -6.03
N GLU A 141 5.56 -10.29 -5.08
CA GLU A 141 5.31 -11.63 -4.52
C GLU A 141 4.48 -11.56 -3.23
N SER A 142 4.31 -10.36 -2.69
CA SER A 142 3.49 -10.11 -1.52
C SER A 142 2.00 -10.03 -1.86
N PHE A 143 1.63 -10.20 -3.13
CA PHE A 143 0.26 -10.17 -3.64
C PHE A 143 -0.32 -11.58 -3.79
#